data_AF-A0A368F2A4-F1
#
_entry.id   AF-A0A368F2A4-F1
#
_cell.length_a   1.000
_cell.length_b   1.000
_cell.length_c   1.000
_cell.angle_alpha   90.00
_cell.angle_beta   90.00
_cell.angle_gamma   90.00
#
_symmetry.space_group_name_H-M   'P 1'
#
loop_
_entity.id
_entity.type
_entity.pdbx_description
1 polymer ?
#
loop_
_entity_poly.entity_id
_entity_poly.type
_entity_poly.pdbx_seq_one_letter_code
_entity_poly.pdbx_strand_id
1 'polypeptide(L)'
;GCRCESLKKVVDWCGCSPLVFKKEHTHKFAIKNAQAKPFYIARKFESLIDIDAIALAEKQAMRDRPHLLHTDDVMFNVTFVNHYKADIDGYSLSFSMMAESLLSMYDKDAEFVSLLRIDAVKVHSSAPHQIIFTMQIRESDVPLQLLVQRRLVFHIVSPAIVDGFKLESVMAGTDIDHKEEIFRGITAYADVTSSPVVLLRWSRVTGMATTVNETKTSPPIRYLWRGPKQKLVATQKLRSYDSMYGGQFAALQLKNLNTSNLEPGMWSVVIET
;
A
#
# COMPACT_ATOMS: atom_id res chain seq x y z
N GLY A 1 -14.28 0.33 9.26
CA GLY A 1 -14.28 -0.30 7.92
C GLY A 1 -14.91 -1.67 7.96
N CYS A 2 -16.24 -1.74 7.92
CA CYS A 2 -17.00 -2.99 7.89
C CYS A 2 -16.92 -3.61 6.48
N ARG A 3 -15.78 -4.21 6.14
CA ARG A 3 -15.57 -4.92 4.87
C ARG A 3 -15.49 -6.41 5.18
N CYS A 4 -16.56 -7.14 4.89
CA CYS A 4 -16.70 -8.54 5.30
C CYS A 4 -15.78 -9.50 4.52
N GLU A 5 -15.33 -9.12 3.33
CA GLU A 5 -14.60 -9.98 2.40
C GLU A 5 -13.29 -10.57 2.96
N SER A 6 -12.53 -9.80 3.74
CA SER A 6 -11.27 -10.29 4.33
C SER A 6 -11.50 -11.23 5.51
N LEU A 7 -12.51 -10.97 6.34
CA LEU A 7 -12.80 -11.78 7.53
C LEU A 7 -13.47 -13.11 7.20
N LYS A 8 -14.30 -13.17 6.17
CA LYS A 8 -14.99 -14.40 5.72
C LYS A 8 -14.05 -15.54 5.35
N LYS A 9 -12.79 -15.25 5.01
CA LYS A 9 -11.77 -16.27 4.71
C LYS A 9 -11.23 -16.95 5.98
N VAL A 10 -11.44 -16.33 7.14
CA VAL A 10 -10.88 -16.76 8.43
C VAL A 10 -11.98 -17.26 9.35
N VAL A 11 -13.16 -16.62 9.33
CA VAL A 11 -14.30 -16.96 10.19
C VAL A 11 -15.60 -16.94 9.39
N ASP A 12 -16.55 -17.79 9.78
CA ASP A 12 -17.90 -17.87 9.19
C ASP A 12 -18.82 -16.72 9.65
N TRP A 13 -18.28 -15.52 9.82
CA TRP A 13 -18.99 -14.34 10.29
C TRP A 13 -18.48 -13.05 9.64
N CYS A 14 -19.35 -12.04 9.54
CA CYS A 14 -18.95 -10.70 9.15
C CYS A 14 -18.60 -9.85 10.37
N GLY A 15 -17.40 -9.29 10.39
CA GLY A 15 -16.97 -8.35 11.43
C GLY A 15 -16.65 -6.96 10.90
N CYS A 16 -16.46 -6.04 11.83
CA CYS A 16 -15.97 -4.69 11.56
C CYS A 16 -14.67 -4.45 12.32
N SER A 17 -13.68 -3.85 11.65
CA SER A 17 -12.49 -3.32 12.31
C SER A 17 -12.51 -1.80 12.31
N PRO A 18 -12.04 -1.14 13.39
CA PRO A 18 -11.77 0.29 13.37
C PRO A 18 -10.71 0.64 12.32
N LEU A 19 -10.78 1.88 11.85
CA LEU A 19 -9.77 2.50 10.98
C LEU A 19 -8.56 2.94 11.80
N VAL A 20 -7.44 3.09 11.14
CA VAL A 20 -6.24 3.67 11.74
C VAL A 20 -6.41 5.19 11.89
N PHE A 21 -5.99 5.73 13.04
CA PHE A 21 -5.88 7.18 13.22
C PHE A 21 -4.86 7.74 12.24
N LYS A 22 -5.27 8.81 11.57
CA LYS A 22 -4.44 9.61 10.67
C LYS A 22 -4.36 11.01 11.22
N LYS A 23 -3.47 11.84 10.69
CA LYS A 23 -3.25 13.21 11.16
C LYS A 23 -4.55 14.03 11.24
N GLU A 24 -5.46 13.86 10.28
CA GLU A 24 -6.78 14.51 10.27
C GLU A 24 -7.71 14.10 11.42
N HIS A 25 -7.47 12.92 12.03
CA HIS A 25 -8.27 12.38 13.12
C HIS A 25 -7.76 12.78 14.51
N THR A 26 -6.63 13.47 14.61
CA THR A 26 -5.97 13.83 15.88
C THR A 26 -6.83 14.74 16.77
N HIS A 27 -7.73 15.54 16.16
CA HIS A 27 -8.72 16.32 16.88
C HIS A 27 -9.56 15.47 17.85
N LYS A 28 -9.81 14.18 17.54
CA LYS A 28 -10.62 13.30 18.39
C LYS A 28 -10.01 13.07 19.76
N PHE A 29 -8.68 13.04 19.82
CA PHE A 29 -7.99 12.83 21.08
C PHE A 29 -7.45 14.11 21.70
N ALA A 30 -7.53 15.29 21.06
CA ALA A 30 -7.07 16.57 21.60
C ALA A 30 -7.53 16.84 23.05
N ILE A 31 -6.73 17.59 23.82
CA ILE A 31 -6.94 17.86 25.26
C ILE A 31 -8.39 18.29 25.57
N LYS A 32 -8.94 19.22 24.79
CA LYS A 32 -10.33 19.69 24.96
C LYS A 32 -11.34 18.54 24.92
N ASN A 33 -11.18 17.60 23.99
CA ASN A 33 -12.09 16.46 23.82
C ASN A 33 -11.85 15.39 24.89
N ALA A 34 -10.60 15.17 25.27
CA ALA A 34 -10.24 14.28 26.37
C ALA A 34 -10.78 14.77 27.73
N GLN A 35 -10.83 16.08 27.96
CA GLN A 35 -11.43 16.68 29.16
C GLN A 35 -12.96 16.57 29.16
N ALA A 36 -13.60 16.83 28.02
CA ALA A 36 -15.06 16.78 27.90
C ALA A 36 -15.62 15.35 28.05
N LYS A 37 -14.88 14.34 27.57
CA LYS A 37 -15.22 12.93 27.74
C LYS A 37 -13.94 12.15 28.06
N PRO A 38 -13.67 11.83 29.34
CA PRO A 38 -12.44 11.17 29.74
C PRO A 38 -12.27 9.82 29.03
N PHE A 39 -11.26 9.73 28.18
CA PHE A 39 -10.74 8.49 27.62
C PHE A 39 -9.22 8.46 27.82
N TYR A 40 -8.70 7.30 28.21
CA TYR A 40 -7.28 7.13 28.54
C TYR A 40 -6.51 6.35 27.47
N ILE A 41 -7.23 5.64 26.58
CA ILE A 41 -6.65 4.78 25.56
C ILE A 41 -7.46 4.96 24.26
N ALA A 42 -6.77 4.99 23.13
CA ALA A 42 -7.36 5.00 21.80
C ALA A 42 -6.72 3.91 20.92
N ARG A 43 -7.48 3.41 19.95
CA ARG A 43 -7.00 2.46 18.92
C ARG A 43 -7.76 2.65 17.61
N LYS A 44 -7.18 2.36 16.45
CA LYS A 44 -5.85 1.75 16.20
C LYS A 44 -4.85 2.79 15.66
N PHE A 45 -3.58 2.57 15.93
CA PHE A 45 -2.48 3.34 15.34
C PHE A 45 -1.57 2.38 14.56
N GLU A 46 -1.02 2.85 13.44
CA GLU A 46 -0.13 2.05 12.61
C GLU A 46 0.88 2.96 11.91
N SER A 47 2.17 2.76 12.18
CA SER A 47 3.24 3.69 11.78
C SER A 47 3.46 3.75 10.27
N LEU A 48 3.28 2.63 9.56
CA LEU A 48 3.36 2.61 8.09
C LEU A 48 2.20 3.34 7.40
N ILE A 49 1.08 3.55 8.10
CA ILE A 49 -0.03 4.36 7.61
C ILE A 49 0.23 5.83 7.95
N ASP A 50 0.31 6.15 9.24
CA ASP A 50 0.49 7.53 9.69
C ASP A 50 1.24 7.61 11.03
N ILE A 51 2.56 7.81 10.95
CA ILE A 51 3.44 8.04 12.10
C ILE A 51 3.19 9.40 12.76
N ASP A 52 2.70 10.42 12.04
CA ASP A 52 2.42 11.73 12.63
C ASP A 52 1.27 11.64 13.63
N ALA A 53 0.27 10.80 13.36
CA ALA A 53 -0.83 10.54 14.30
C ALA A 53 -0.33 9.92 15.60
N ILE A 54 0.68 9.05 15.54
CA ILE A 54 1.32 8.43 16.71
C ILE A 54 2.13 9.49 17.48
N ALA A 55 3.00 10.23 16.79
CA ALA A 55 3.79 11.31 17.39
C ALA A 55 2.92 12.37 18.08
N LEU A 56 1.76 12.74 17.50
CA LEU A 56 0.82 13.67 18.13
C LEU A 56 0.14 13.07 19.36
N ALA A 57 -0.22 11.78 19.33
CA ALA A 57 -0.77 11.09 20.49
C ALA A 57 0.26 11.02 21.63
N GLU A 58 1.52 10.75 21.30
CA GLU A 58 2.63 10.71 22.26
C GLU A 58 2.91 12.09 22.88
N LYS A 59 2.99 13.15 22.06
CA LYS A 59 3.07 14.55 22.53
C LYS A 59 1.95 14.90 23.50
N GLN A 60 0.73 14.46 23.23
CA GLN A 60 -0.38 14.71 24.13
C GLN A 60 -0.30 13.90 25.43
N ALA A 61 0.11 12.62 25.36
CA ALA A 61 0.28 11.76 26.53
C ALA A 61 1.39 12.27 27.45
N MET A 62 2.43 12.87 26.87
CA MET A 62 3.62 13.40 27.55
C MET A 62 3.59 14.92 27.70
N ARG A 63 2.43 15.56 27.53
CA ARG A 63 2.28 17.04 27.54
C ARG A 63 2.84 17.72 28.80
N ASP A 64 2.80 17.03 29.95
CA ASP A 64 3.28 17.55 31.24
C ASP A 64 4.78 17.25 31.46
N ARG A 65 5.40 16.49 30.55
CA ARG A 65 6.81 16.09 30.56
C ARG A 65 7.40 16.04 29.13
N PRO A 66 7.30 17.14 28.35
CA PRO A 66 7.68 17.14 26.94
C PRO A 66 9.18 16.92 26.71
N HIS A 67 10.02 17.23 27.71
CA HIS A 67 11.47 17.02 27.68
C HIS A 67 11.89 15.53 27.57
N LEU A 68 10.97 14.59 27.84
CA LEU A 68 11.20 13.16 27.64
C LEU A 68 11.00 12.73 26.17
N LEU A 69 10.48 13.62 25.32
CA LEU A 69 10.34 13.35 23.90
C LEU A 69 11.54 13.92 23.15
N HIS A 70 12.20 13.06 22.37
CA HIS A 70 13.29 13.45 21.50
C HIS A 70 12.75 13.99 20.16
N THR A 71 11.91 15.02 20.19
CA THR A 71 11.22 15.52 18.98
C THR A 71 12.15 16.15 17.96
N ASP A 72 13.35 16.54 18.38
CA ASP A 72 14.39 17.11 17.53
C ASP A 72 15.26 16.04 16.87
N ASP A 73 15.10 14.77 17.26
CA ASP A 73 15.76 13.64 16.61
C ASP A 73 15.20 13.45 15.20
N VAL A 74 16.09 13.34 14.21
CA VAL A 74 15.73 13.12 12.80
C VAL A 74 14.93 11.84 12.58
N MET A 75 15.04 10.86 13.49
CA MET A 75 14.33 9.58 13.46
C MET A 75 12.97 9.63 14.17
N PHE A 76 12.61 10.73 14.86
CA PHE A 76 11.39 10.80 15.66
C PHE A 76 10.11 10.48 14.87
N ASN A 77 10.04 10.89 13.61
CA ASN A 77 8.91 10.62 12.71
C ASN A 77 9.25 9.60 11.60
N VAL A 78 10.32 8.82 11.78
CA VAL A 78 10.71 7.77 10.83
C VAL A 78 10.23 6.43 11.39
N THR A 79 9.63 5.60 10.54
CA THR A 79 9.28 4.22 10.92
C THR A 79 10.09 3.23 10.11
N PHE A 80 10.57 2.20 10.81
CA PHE A 80 11.11 0.97 10.24
C PHE A 80 10.22 -0.18 10.67
N VAL A 81 9.82 -1.03 9.72
CA VAL A 81 9.07 -2.25 10.02
C VAL A 81 9.74 -3.41 9.30
N ASN A 82 10.19 -4.38 10.08
CA ASN A 82 10.73 -5.61 9.53
C ASN A 82 9.62 -6.39 8.81
N HIS A 83 9.83 -6.68 7.54
CA HIS A 83 8.91 -7.42 6.69
C HIS A 83 9.34 -8.88 6.49
N TYR A 84 10.66 -9.12 6.47
CA TYR A 84 11.26 -10.43 6.34
C TYR A 84 12.57 -10.48 7.11
N LYS A 85 12.85 -11.60 7.79
CA LYS A 85 14.14 -11.88 8.42
C LYS A 85 14.46 -13.38 8.30
N ALA A 86 15.57 -13.71 7.64
CA ALA A 86 15.87 -15.08 7.22
C ALA A 86 15.99 -16.10 8.37
N ASP A 87 16.46 -15.67 9.54
CA ASP A 87 16.59 -16.53 10.74
C ASP A 87 15.25 -16.79 11.46
N ILE A 88 14.21 -16.01 11.15
CA ILE A 88 12.86 -16.16 11.72
C ILE A 88 11.92 -16.80 10.70
N ASP A 89 11.89 -16.27 9.48
CA ASP A 89 10.94 -16.68 8.43
C ASP A 89 11.47 -17.85 7.58
N GLY A 90 12.77 -18.17 7.70
CA GLY A 90 13.44 -19.15 6.85
C GLY A 90 13.76 -18.62 5.45
N TYR A 91 14.30 -19.49 4.60
CA TYR A 91 14.68 -19.13 3.23
C TYR A 91 13.46 -18.83 2.34
N SER A 92 13.48 -17.69 1.65
CA SER A 92 12.49 -17.32 0.64
C SER A 92 13.15 -17.22 -0.74
N LEU A 93 12.81 -18.14 -1.64
CA LEU A 93 13.31 -18.13 -3.02
C LEU A 93 12.93 -16.83 -3.73
N SER A 94 11.65 -16.44 -3.66
CA SER A 94 11.12 -15.24 -4.31
C SER A 94 11.81 -13.97 -3.87
N PHE A 95 12.06 -13.81 -2.57
CA PHE A 95 12.77 -12.63 -2.05
C PHE A 95 14.27 -12.67 -2.35
N SER A 96 14.89 -13.86 -2.32
CA SER A 96 16.31 -14.01 -2.69
C SER A 96 16.54 -13.65 -4.16
N MET A 97 15.70 -14.15 -5.07
CA MET A 97 15.77 -13.80 -6.51
C MET A 97 15.57 -12.29 -6.73
N MET A 98 14.66 -11.66 -5.97
CA MET A 98 14.48 -10.21 -6.04
C MET A 98 15.72 -9.46 -5.56
N ALA A 99 16.30 -9.88 -4.43
CA ALA A 99 17.51 -9.27 -3.87
C ALA A 99 18.71 -9.40 -4.81
N GLU A 100 18.93 -10.58 -5.38
CA GLU A 100 19.96 -10.85 -6.37
C GLU A 100 19.78 -9.99 -7.64
N SER A 101 18.54 -9.87 -8.13
CA SER A 101 18.22 -9.00 -9.26
C SER A 101 18.55 -7.53 -8.96
N LEU A 102 18.19 -7.05 -7.77
CA LEU A 102 18.49 -5.69 -7.32
C LEU A 102 19.99 -5.46 -7.15
N LEU A 103 20.73 -6.46 -6.64
CA LEU A 103 22.19 -6.42 -6.54
C LEU A 103 22.80 -6.24 -7.94
N SER A 104 22.40 -7.06 -8.91
CA SER A 104 22.92 -6.98 -10.28
C SER A 104 22.63 -5.64 -10.99
N MET A 105 21.58 -4.92 -10.56
CA MET A 105 21.27 -3.57 -11.04
C MET A 105 22.16 -2.50 -10.41
N TYR A 106 22.60 -2.71 -9.17
CA TYR A 106 23.46 -1.81 -8.42
C TYR A 106 24.94 -2.03 -8.75
N ASP A 107 25.39 -3.28 -8.68
CA ASP A 107 26.76 -3.73 -8.94
C ASP A 107 26.70 -5.11 -9.62
N LYS A 108 27.23 -5.19 -10.84
CA LYS A 108 27.22 -6.41 -11.65
C LYS A 108 28.31 -7.39 -11.26
N ASP A 109 29.36 -6.91 -10.60
CA ASP A 109 30.52 -7.69 -10.24
C ASP A 109 30.37 -8.30 -8.83
N ALA A 110 29.42 -7.80 -8.04
CA ALA A 110 29.10 -8.31 -6.70
C ALA A 110 28.36 -9.66 -6.76
N GLU A 111 28.86 -10.65 -6.02
CA GLU A 111 28.28 -11.98 -5.94
C GLU A 111 27.31 -12.11 -4.75
N PHE A 112 26.02 -12.33 -5.06
CA PHE A 112 24.98 -12.56 -4.06
C PHE A 112 25.22 -13.88 -3.31
N VAL A 113 25.21 -13.83 -1.97
CA VAL A 113 25.32 -15.02 -1.12
C VAL A 113 23.97 -15.37 -0.49
N SER A 114 23.37 -14.42 0.23
CA SER A 114 22.06 -14.64 0.86
C SER A 114 21.34 -13.34 1.20
N LEU A 115 20.01 -13.38 1.21
CA LEU A 115 19.19 -12.31 1.73
C LEU A 115 19.03 -12.49 3.24
N LEU A 116 19.31 -11.46 4.03
CA LEU A 116 19.22 -11.51 5.49
C LEU A 116 17.92 -10.89 5.99
N ARG A 117 17.53 -9.74 5.42
CA ARG A 117 16.43 -8.93 5.96
C ARG A 117 15.80 -8.04 4.89
N ILE A 118 14.48 -7.83 5.00
CA ILE A 118 13.76 -6.76 4.28
C ILE A 118 13.05 -5.88 5.30
N ASP A 119 13.27 -4.56 5.22
CA ASP A 119 12.58 -3.56 6.03
C ASP A 119 11.79 -2.58 5.17
N ALA A 120 10.56 -2.28 5.59
CA ALA A 120 9.80 -1.16 5.07
C ALA A 120 10.15 0.09 5.86
N VAL A 121 10.40 1.18 5.14
CA VAL A 121 10.77 2.47 5.73
C VAL A 121 9.85 3.57 5.21
N LYS A 122 9.39 4.43 6.11
CA LYS A 122 8.83 5.74 5.75
C LYS A 122 9.51 6.82 6.59
N VAL A 123 10.06 7.80 5.90
CA VAL A 123 10.74 8.95 6.53
C VAL A 123 9.78 9.97 7.15
N HIS A 124 8.51 9.99 6.73
CA HIS A 124 7.41 10.72 7.37
C HIS A 124 6.05 10.18 6.87
N SER A 125 4.94 10.64 7.46
CA SER A 125 3.57 10.15 7.16
C SER A 125 3.19 10.19 5.68
N SER A 126 3.60 11.24 4.96
CA SER A 126 3.28 11.44 3.53
C SER A 126 4.34 10.91 2.55
N ALA A 127 5.46 10.38 3.05
CA ALA A 127 6.52 9.85 2.20
C ALA A 127 6.07 8.55 1.50
N PRO A 128 6.54 8.28 0.28
CA PRO A 128 6.37 6.95 -0.32
C PRO A 128 7.06 5.89 0.53
N HIS A 129 6.56 4.65 0.50
CA HIS A 129 7.26 3.52 1.09
C HIS A 129 8.59 3.29 0.36
N GLN A 130 9.65 3.16 1.14
CA GLN A 130 10.95 2.67 0.69
C GLN A 130 11.22 1.30 1.32
N ILE A 131 12.10 0.53 0.70
CA ILE A 131 12.38 -0.83 1.13
C ILE A 131 13.89 -0.98 1.25
N ILE A 132 14.38 -1.49 2.38
CA ILE A 132 15.78 -1.80 2.55
C ILE A 132 15.94 -3.30 2.42
N PHE A 133 16.78 -3.73 1.47
CA PHE A 133 17.24 -5.11 1.37
C PHE A 133 18.62 -5.20 2.02
N THR A 134 18.73 -5.99 3.08
CA THR A 134 20.02 -6.30 3.71
C THR A 134 20.44 -7.70 3.27
N MET A 135 21.58 -7.80 2.61
CA MET A 135 22.07 -9.05 2.01
C MET A 135 23.56 -9.28 2.27
N GLN A 136 23.94 -10.54 2.33
CA GLN A 136 25.34 -10.96 2.34
C GLN A 136 25.83 -11.06 0.89
N ILE A 137 26.97 -10.45 0.62
CA ILE A 137 27.71 -10.59 -0.65
C ILE A 137 29.05 -11.28 -0.38
N ARG A 138 29.68 -11.84 -1.41
CA ARG A 138 30.93 -12.60 -1.22
C ARG A 138 32.14 -11.71 -0.94
N GLU A 139 32.11 -10.48 -1.42
CA GLU A 139 33.23 -9.54 -1.42
C GLU A 139 33.44 -8.83 -0.08
N SER A 140 32.48 -8.94 0.84
CA SER A 140 32.48 -8.19 2.10
C SER A 140 31.89 -9.04 3.22
N ASP A 141 32.59 -9.12 4.36
CA ASP A 141 32.06 -9.74 5.58
C ASP A 141 30.94 -8.89 6.24
N VAL A 142 30.81 -7.63 5.84
CA VAL A 142 29.73 -6.74 6.30
C VAL A 142 28.56 -6.82 5.30
N PRO A 143 27.33 -7.08 5.77
CA PRO A 143 26.16 -7.10 4.90
C PRO A 143 25.92 -5.77 4.18
N LEU A 144 25.64 -5.85 2.88
CA LEU A 144 25.25 -4.72 2.05
C LEU A 144 23.78 -4.35 2.31
N GLN A 145 23.49 -3.05 2.36
CA GLN A 145 22.12 -2.53 2.44
C GLN A 145 21.78 -1.73 1.20
N LEU A 146 20.73 -2.15 0.48
CA LEU A 146 20.20 -1.43 -0.68
C LEU A 146 18.88 -0.78 -0.32
N LEU A 147 18.82 0.55 -0.40
CA LEU A 147 17.57 1.31 -0.31
C LEU A 147 16.91 1.34 -1.69
N VAL A 148 15.74 0.71 -1.78
CA VAL A 148 14.98 0.52 -3.00
C VAL A 148 13.69 1.33 -2.94
N GLN A 149 13.46 2.11 -3.99
CA GLN A 149 12.19 2.81 -4.21
C GLN A 149 11.56 2.33 -5.52
N ARG A 150 10.32 1.86 -5.43
CA ARG A 150 9.59 1.41 -6.62
C ARG A 150 9.17 2.58 -7.49
N ARG A 151 9.51 2.52 -8.77
CA ARG A 151 9.01 3.46 -9.79
C ARG A 151 7.58 3.10 -10.18
N LEU A 152 6.64 3.99 -9.92
CA LEU A 152 5.28 3.88 -10.43
C LEU A 152 5.24 4.35 -11.89
N VAL A 153 4.67 3.52 -12.76
CA VAL A 153 4.48 3.84 -14.19
C VAL A 153 2.99 3.92 -14.46
N PHE A 154 2.49 5.14 -14.69
CA PHE A 154 1.11 5.41 -15.06
C PHE A 154 1.04 6.66 -15.94
N HIS A 155 -0.03 6.78 -16.72
CA HIS A 155 -0.32 7.94 -17.54
C HIS A 155 -1.81 8.24 -17.50
N ILE A 156 -2.18 9.47 -17.12
CA ILE A 156 -3.57 9.93 -17.07
C ILE A 156 -3.77 10.95 -18.18
N VAL A 157 -4.70 10.67 -19.09
CA VAL A 157 -5.09 11.62 -20.13
C VAL A 157 -6.07 12.63 -19.54
N SER A 158 -5.71 13.92 -19.56
CA SER A 158 -6.53 14.99 -18.98
C SER A 158 -7.50 15.61 -20.01
N PRO A 159 -8.74 15.98 -19.62
CA PRO A 159 -9.35 15.80 -18.30
C PRO A 159 -9.85 14.37 -18.11
N ALA A 160 -9.41 13.69 -17.04
CA ALA A 160 -9.86 12.35 -16.69
C ALA A 160 -11.15 12.39 -15.86
N ILE A 161 -12.21 12.99 -16.43
CA ILE A 161 -13.52 13.12 -15.80
C ILE A 161 -14.50 12.15 -16.43
N VAL A 162 -15.19 11.37 -15.59
CA VAL A 162 -16.16 10.36 -16.00
C VAL A 162 -17.34 10.42 -15.06
N ASP A 163 -18.53 10.62 -15.62
CA ASP A 163 -19.79 10.61 -14.86
C ASP A 163 -19.75 11.50 -13.59
N GLY A 164 -19.18 12.71 -13.71
CA GLY A 164 -19.05 13.65 -12.60
C GLY A 164 -17.94 13.35 -11.59
N PHE A 165 -17.08 12.36 -11.85
CA PHE A 165 -15.90 12.04 -11.02
C PHE A 165 -14.60 12.30 -11.76
N LYS A 166 -13.63 12.89 -11.07
CA LYS A 166 -12.27 13.11 -11.58
C LYS A 166 -11.33 12.03 -11.04
N LEU A 167 -10.54 11.43 -11.93
CA LEU A 167 -9.48 10.50 -11.55
C LEU A 167 -8.30 11.30 -10.98
N GLU A 168 -7.94 11.02 -9.73
CA GLU A 168 -6.85 11.69 -9.01
C GLU A 168 -5.55 10.89 -9.06
N SER A 169 -5.61 9.56 -8.96
CA SER A 169 -4.41 8.72 -9.01
C SER A 169 -4.69 7.28 -9.46
N VAL A 170 -3.63 6.63 -9.95
CA VAL A 170 -3.59 5.22 -10.32
C VAL A 170 -2.41 4.57 -9.62
N MET A 171 -2.65 3.46 -8.93
CA MET A 171 -1.61 2.68 -8.26
C MET A 171 -1.79 1.20 -8.57
N ALA A 172 -0.69 0.46 -8.61
CA ALA A 172 -0.70 -1.00 -8.74
C ALA A 172 0.06 -1.64 -7.58
N GLY A 173 -0.35 -2.82 -7.14
CA GLY A 173 0.31 -3.55 -6.06
C GLY A 173 -0.33 -4.90 -5.79
N THR A 174 -0.02 -5.47 -4.63
CA THR A 174 -0.57 -6.73 -4.13
C THR A 174 -1.10 -6.55 -2.71
N ASP A 175 -1.94 -7.48 -2.27
CA ASP A 175 -2.53 -7.53 -0.92
C ASP A 175 -3.21 -6.22 -0.50
N ILE A 176 -4.22 -5.80 -1.27
CA ILE A 176 -5.01 -4.62 -0.97
C ILE A 176 -5.75 -4.77 0.38
N ASP A 177 -5.53 -3.82 1.29
CA ASP A 177 -6.35 -3.64 2.48
C ASP A 177 -7.57 -2.78 2.09
N HIS A 178 -8.73 -3.42 1.87
CA HIS A 178 -9.95 -2.71 1.44
C HIS A 178 -10.52 -1.73 2.48
N LYS A 179 -10.05 -1.78 3.72
CA LYS A 179 -10.49 -0.88 4.79
C LYS A 179 -9.65 0.39 4.80
N GLU A 180 -8.33 0.25 4.69
CA GLU A 180 -7.40 1.39 4.67
C GLU A 180 -7.12 1.91 3.25
N GLU A 181 -7.48 1.13 2.23
CA GLU A 181 -7.30 1.36 0.80
C GLU A 181 -5.83 1.55 0.39
N ILE A 182 -4.97 0.67 0.92
CA ILE A 182 -3.52 0.62 0.67
C ILE A 182 -3.05 -0.80 0.35
N PHE A 183 -1.92 -0.93 -0.33
CA PHE A 183 -1.29 -2.22 -0.57
C PHE A 183 -0.45 -2.66 0.63
N ARG A 184 -0.66 -3.88 1.12
CA ARG A 184 0.12 -4.50 2.20
C ARG A 184 1.31 -5.32 1.70
N GLY A 185 1.29 -5.72 0.43
CA GLY A 185 2.41 -6.38 -0.23
C GLY A 185 3.52 -5.38 -0.53
N ILE A 186 4.36 -5.10 0.47
CA ILE A 186 5.38 -4.03 0.43
C ILE A 186 6.35 -4.21 -0.74
N THR A 187 6.81 -5.44 -0.98
CA THR A 187 7.72 -5.76 -2.10
C THR A 187 7.01 -5.74 -3.46
N ALA A 188 5.67 -5.73 -3.48
CA ALA A 188 4.83 -5.89 -4.66
C ALA A 188 5.26 -7.07 -5.55
N TYR A 189 5.87 -8.10 -4.96
CA TYR A 189 6.22 -9.32 -5.67
C TYR A 189 4.94 -9.97 -6.19
N ALA A 190 4.99 -10.39 -7.45
CA ALA A 190 3.90 -11.10 -8.10
C ALA A 190 4.46 -12.24 -8.94
N ASP A 191 3.88 -13.42 -8.75
CA ASP A 191 4.10 -14.62 -9.55
C ASP A 191 2.78 -15.11 -10.18
N VAL A 192 2.80 -16.26 -10.81
CA VAL A 192 1.63 -16.86 -11.47
C VAL A 192 0.49 -17.22 -10.51
N THR A 193 0.77 -17.32 -9.20
CA THR A 193 -0.23 -17.61 -8.16
C THR A 193 -0.81 -16.34 -7.54
N SER A 194 -0.13 -15.22 -7.76
CA SER A 194 -0.47 -13.92 -7.19
C SER A 194 -1.72 -13.31 -7.84
N SER A 195 -2.23 -12.27 -7.17
CA SER A 195 -3.37 -11.50 -7.66
C SER A 195 -3.04 -10.01 -7.67
N PRO A 196 -2.34 -9.50 -8.70
CA PRO A 196 -2.07 -8.08 -8.85
C PRO A 196 -3.36 -7.27 -8.82
N VAL A 197 -3.31 -6.10 -8.19
CA VAL A 197 -4.44 -5.21 -8.00
C VAL A 197 -4.07 -3.82 -8.52
N VAL A 198 -4.98 -3.21 -9.27
CA VAL A 198 -4.91 -1.79 -9.61
C VAL A 198 -5.97 -1.05 -8.80
N LEU A 199 -5.56 0.06 -8.18
CA LEU A 199 -6.37 0.96 -7.37
C LEU A 199 -6.43 2.33 -8.05
N LEU A 200 -7.63 2.82 -8.26
CA LEU A 200 -7.93 4.17 -8.73
C LEU A 200 -8.49 4.99 -7.59
N ARG A 201 -8.12 6.27 -7.54
CA ARG A 201 -8.70 7.22 -6.60
C ARG A 201 -9.51 8.25 -7.35
N TRP A 202 -10.77 8.40 -6.98
CA TRP A 202 -11.70 9.33 -7.59
C TRP A 202 -12.08 10.43 -6.60
N SER A 203 -12.39 11.61 -7.13
CA SER A 203 -13.01 12.71 -6.40
C SER A 203 -14.28 13.17 -7.14
N ARG A 204 -15.28 13.66 -6.41
CA ARG A 204 -16.49 14.20 -7.04
C ARG A 204 -16.24 15.61 -7.53
N VAL A 205 -16.64 15.91 -8.76
CA VAL A 205 -16.52 17.26 -9.33
C VAL A 205 -17.73 18.08 -8.93
N THR A 206 -17.50 19.15 -8.15
CA THR A 206 -18.56 20.04 -7.68
C THR A 206 -19.32 20.62 -8.86
N GLY A 207 -20.66 20.55 -8.81
CA GLY A 207 -21.55 21.10 -9.84
C GLY A 207 -21.76 20.20 -11.06
N MET A 208 -21.06 19.05 -11.17
CA MET A 208 -21.34 18.07 -12.22
C MET A 208 -22.37 17.03 -11.76
N ALA A 209 -23.35 16.77 -12.63
CA ALA A 209 -24.29 15.68 -12.45
C ALA A 209 -23.57 14.32 -12.57
N THR A 210 -24.16 13.30 -11.95
CA THR A 210 -23.67 11.92 -12.00
C THR A 210 -24.85 10.97 -12.10
N THR A 211 -24.66 9.84 -12.79
CA THR A 211 -25.70 8.81 -12.99
C THR A 211 -25.82 7.87 -11.79
N VAL A 212 -24.87 7.90 -10.87
CA VAL A 212 -24.83 7.01 -9.69
C VAL A 212 -25.47 7.68 -8.47
N ASN A 213 -25.94 6.87 -7.53
CA ASN A 213 -26.50 7.39 -6.30
C ASN A 213 -25.44 8.11 -5.43
N GLU A 214 -25.90 8.88 -4.45
CA GLU A 214 -25.02 9.70 -3.59
C GLU A 214 -24.06 8.89 -2.71
N THR A 215 -24.34 7.60 -2.48
CA THR A 215 -23.45 6.72 -1.71
C THR A 215 -22.25 6.25 -2.51
N LYS A 216 -22.26 6.38 -3.84
CA LYS A 216 -21.12 5.98 -4.67
C LYS A 216 -20.06 7.06 -4.71
N THR A 217 -18.81 6.61 -4.65
CA THR A 217 -17.62 7.47 -4.66
C THR A 217 -16.77 7.26 -5.92
N SER A 218 -17.27 6.48 -6.89
CA SER A 218 -16.58 6.22 -8.15
C SER A 218 -17.57 5.98 -9.30
N PRO A 219 -17.18 6.23 -10.56
CA PRO A 219 -17.98 5.91 -11.74
C PRO A 219 -17.92 4.41 -12.08
N PRO A 220 -18.86 3.91 -12.92
CA PRO A 220 -18.68 2.61 -13.56
C PRO A 220 -17.61 2.72 -14.66
N ILE A 221 -16.72 1.74 -14.76
CA ILE A 221 -15.59 1.75 -15.70
C ILE A 221 -15.23 0.33 -16.15
N ARG A 222 -14.31 0.22 -17.11
CA ARG A 222 -13.80 -1.04 -17.64
C ARG A 222 -12.28 -1.11 -17.58
N TYR A 223 -11.75 -2.21 -17.07
CA TYR A 223 -10.31 -2.50 -17.07
C TYR A 223 -9.99 -3.47 -18.20
N LEU A 224 -8.92 -3.19 -18.93
CA LEU A 224 -8.39 -4.00 -19.99
C LEU A 224 -6.97 -4.41 -19.58
N TRP A 225 -6.84 -5.65 -19.12
CA TRP A 225 -5.58 -6.23 -18.71
C TRP A 225 -4.83 -6.74 -19.94
N ARG A 226 -3.60 -6.27 -20.15
CA ARG A 226 -2.75 -6.65 -21.26
C ARG A 226 -1.47 -7.30 -20.76
N GLY A 227 -1.08 -8.39 -21.39
CA GLY A 227 0.18 -9.09 -21.11
C GLY A 227 1.41 -8.32 -21.64
N PRO A 228 2.61 -8.87 -21.48
CA PRO A 228 3.87 -8.22 -21.88
C PRO A 228 3.92 -7.81 -23.36
N LYS A 229 3.32 -8.63 -24.24
CA LYS A 229 3.20 -8.37 -25.68
C LYS A 229 2.05 -7.41 -26.05
N GLN A 230 1.48 -6.69 -25.08
CA GLN A 230 0.31 -5.80 -25.22
C GLN A 230 -0.99 -6.47 -25.73
N LYS A 231 -1.03 -7.80 -25.81
CA LYS A 231 -2.24 -8.56 -26.13
C LYS A 231 -3.23 -8.49 -24.97
N LEU A 232 -4.50 -8.25 -25.28
CA LEU A 232 -5.59 -8.29 -24.29
C LEU A 232 -5.70 -9.70 -23.69
N VAL A 233 -5.63 -9.77 -22.36
CA VAL A 233 -5.72 -11.03 -21.59
C VAL A 233 -7.08 -11.13 -20.90
N ALA A 234 -7.57 -10.05 -20.31
CA ALA A 234 -8.83 -10.03 -19.61
C ALA A 234 -9.51 -8.66 -19.67
N THR A 235 -10.83 -8.67 -19.65
CA THR A 235 -11.65 -7.45 -19.52
C THR A 235 -12.48 -7.57 -18.25
N GLN A 236 -12.45 -6.54 -17.39
CA GLN A 236 -13.25 -6.49 -16.17
C GLN A 236 -14.12 -5.25 -16.17
N LYS A 237 -15.44 -5.42 -16.11
CA LYS A 237 -16.39 -4.31 -15.92
C LYS A 237 -16.56 -4.06 -14.44
N LEU A 238 -16.21 -2.87 -13.98
CA LEU A 238 -16.36 -2.45 -12.59
C LEU A 238 -17.59 -1.57 -12.46
N ARG A 239 -18.44 -1.94 -11.51
CA ARG A 239 -19.54 -1.09 -11.08
C ARG A 239 -19.00 0.01 -10.17
N SER A 240 -19.78 1.07 -10.05
CA SER A 240 -19.57 2.15 -9.09
C SER A 240 -19.45 1.60 -7.67
N TYR A 241 -18.43 2.04 -6.95
CA TYR A 241 -18.08 1.55 -5.63
C TYR A 241 -18.39 2.59 -4.55
N ASP A 242 -18.67 2.11 -3.34
CA ASP A 242 -18.82 2.93 -2.15
C ASP A 242 -17.58 2.72 -1.28
N SER A 243 -16.63 3.66 -1.41
CA SER A 243 -15.33 3.65 -0.77
C SER A 243 -15.23 4.70 0.35
N MET A 244 -14.37 4.43 1.33
CA MET A 244 -14.08 5.39 2.40
C MET A 244 -13.25 6.59 1.90
N TYR A 245 -12.39 6.39 0.91
CA TYR A 245 -11.41 7.38 0.44
C TYR A 245 -11.45 7.63 -1.08
N GLY A 246 -12.55 7.26 -1.74
CA GLY A 246 -12.72 7.39 -3.20
C GLY A 246 -11.98 6.31 -4.00
N GLY A 247 -11.48 5.26 -3.36
CA GLY A 247 -10.84 4.11 -3.97
C GLY A 247 -11.79 3.24 -4.78
N GLN A 248 -11.36 2.79 -5.96
CA GLN A 248 -11.98 1.74 -6.75
C GLN A 248 -10.88 0.81 -7.25
N PHE A 249 -11.02 -0.49 -7.00
CA PHE A 249 -9.95 -1.45 -7.23
C PHE A 249 -10.43 -2.63 -8.07
N ALA A 250 -9.49 -3.23 -8.80
CA ALA A 250 -9.71 -4.47 -9.52
C ALA A 250 -8.49 -5.38 -9.39
N ALA A 251 -8.75 -6.65 -9.14
CA ALA A 251 -7.75 -7.68 -8.97
C ALA A 251 -7.77 -8.63 -10.17
N LEU A 252 -6.60 -8.96 -10.71
CA LEU A 252 -6.46 -10.01 -11.72
C LEU A 252 -5.94 -11.28 -11.06
N GLN A 253 -6.80 -12.28 -10.89
CA GLN A 253 -6.42 -13.59 -10.35
C GLN A 253 -5.62 -14.37 -11.41
N LEU A 254 -4.30 -14.28 -11.40
CA LEU A 254 -3.45 -14.86 -12.44
C LEU A 254 -3.61 -16.38 -12.53
N LYS A 255 -3.77 -17.04 -11.38
CA LYS A 255 -4.02 -18.50 -11.30
C LYS A 255 -5.29 -18.98 -12.04
N ASN A 256 -6.25 -18.08 -12.28
CA ASN A 256 -7.49 -18.41 -12.99
C ASN A 256 -7.37 -18.20 -14.50
N LEU A 257 -6.25 -17.64 -14.97
CA LEU A 257 -5.99 -17.46 -16.39
C LEU A 257 -5.38 -18.75 -16.96
N ASN A 258 -5.66 -19.01 -18.24
CA ASN A 258 -5.03 -20.11 -18.95
C ASN A 258 -3.50 -19.91 -18.96
N THR A 259 -2.75 -20.97 -18.66
CA THR A 259 -1.27 -20.93 -18.56
C THR A 259 -0.61 -20.43 -19.84
N SER A 260 -1.23 -20.65 -21.01
CA SER A 260 -0.76 -20.11 -22.29
C SER A 260 -0.79 -18.58 -22.40
N ASN A 261 -1.50 -17.90 -21.51
CA ASN A 261 -1.61 -16.44 -21.46
C ASN A 261 -0.72 -15.81 -20.37
N LEU A 262 -0.01 -16.62 -19.59
CA LEU A 262 0.86 -16.16 -18.51
C LEU A 262 2.31 -16.11 -19.02
N GLU A 263 2.76 -14.90 -19.39
CA GLU A 263 4.14 -14.63 -19.74
C GLU A 263 4.79 -13.70 -18.70
N PRO A 264 6.05 -13.95 -18.28
CA PRO A 264 6.79 -13.01 -17.45
C PRO A 264 7.07 -11.72 -18.23
N GLY A 265 7.07 -10.59 -17.55
CA GLY A 265 7.39 -9.29 -18.14
C GLY A 265 6.52 -8.15 -17.60
N MET A 266 6.53 -7.02 -18.29
CA MET A 266 5.78 -5.83 -17.89
C MET A 266 4.35 -5.89 -18.42
N TRP A 267 3.39 -6.09 -17.54
CA TRP A 267 1.97 -6.04 -17.86
C TRP A 267 1.45 -4.60 -17.84
N SER A 268 0.37 -4.33 -18.57
CA SER A 268 -0.29 -3.02 -18.58
C SER A 268 -1.79 -3.15 -18.36
N VAL A 269 -2.38 -2.11 -17.76
CA VAL A 269 -3.84 -2.01 -17.58
C VAL A 269 -4.29 -0.71 -18.20
N VAL A 270 -5.25 -0.80 -19.12
CA VAL A 270 -5.92 0.35 -19.70
C VAL A 270 -7.29 0.48 -19.03
N ILE A 271 -7.62 1.70 -18.61
CA ILE A 271 -8.91 2.01 -18.00
C ILE A 271 -9.73 2.74 -19.07
N GLU A 272 -10.87 2.16 -19.42
CA GLU A 272 -11.84 2.75 -20.32
C GLU A 272 -13.10 3.10 -19.53
N THR A 273 -13.77 4.15 -20.00
CA THR A 273 -14.82 4.86 -19.28
C THR A 273 -16.06 4.94 -20.14
#